data_AF-A0A2T1DN26-F1
#
_entry.id   AF-A0A2T1DN26-F1
#
_cell.length_a   1.000
_cell.length_b   1.000
_cell.length_c   1.000
_cell.angle_alpha   90.00
_cell.angle_beta   90.00
_cell.angle_gamma   90.00
#
_symmetry.space_group_name_H-M   'P 1'
#
loop_
_entity.id
_entity.type
_entity.pdbx_description
1 polymer ?
#
loop_
_entity_poly.entity_id
_entity_poly.type
_entity_poly.pdbx_seq_one_letter_code
_entity_poly.pdbx_strand_id
1 'polypeptide(L)'
;MKSAEALANKNDFQVKSGKVDSRDIRDLLGTMTREKAALGIFITLKKPTKDMLQEAKTCGLYHHKIMGCSYDKIAIVTIQDMIENGLRLHVPLSMEVLKSAQRKNQEDNQLPIFLEQMDEAV
;
A
#
# COMPACT_ATOMS: atom_id res chain seq x y z
N MET A 1 -24.65 15.65 3.82
CA MET A 1 -24.01 15.23 2.55
C MET A 1 -22.74 14.44 2.89
N LYS A 2 -22.84 13.11 3.05
CA LYS A 2 -21.72 12.21 3.41
C LYS A 2 -20.93 11.79 2.16
N SER A 3 -20.45 12.76 1.38
CA SER A 3 -19.88 12.50 0.05
C SER A 3 -18.35 12.37 0.02
N ALA A 4 -17.67 12.43 1.17
CA ALA A 4 -16.19 12.42 1.23
C ALA A 4 -15.59 11.18 1.93
N GLU A 5 -16.39 10.17 2.30
CA GLU A 5 -15.93 9.11 3.21
C GLU A 5 -15.26 7.89 2.53
N ALA A 6 -14.84 7.96 1.25
CA ALA A 6 -14.25 6.79 0.60
C ALA A 6 -13.31 7.09 -0.58
N LEU A 7 -12.42 8.08 -0.48
CA LEU A 7 -11.31 8.17 -1.45
C LEU A 7 -10.10 7.34 -1.02
N ALA A 8 -9.72 7.39 0.27
CA ALA A 8 -8.58 6.66 0.80
C ALA A 8 -9.00 5.27 1.34
N ASN A 9 -8.91 4.25 0.49
CA ASN A 9 -9.07 2.86 0.91
C ASN A 9 -7.72 2.32 1.41
N LYS A 10 -7.63 2.00 2.71
CA LYS A 10 -6.44 1.36 3.29
C LYS A 10 -6.32 -0.07 2.74
N ASN A 11 -5.11 -0.45 2.34
CA ASN A 11 -4.79 -1.78 1.84
C ASN A 11 -3.71 -2.40 2.71
N ASP A 12 -3.87 -3.67 3.08
CA ASP A 12 -2.87 -4.40 3.86
C ASP A 12 -2.05 -5.34 2.95
N PHE A 13 -0.74 -5.37 3.17
CA PHE A 13 0.18 -6.23 2.44
C PHE A 13 0.85 -7.20 3.42
N GLN A 14 0.80 -8.49 3.11
CA GLN A 14 1.50 -9.51 3.87
C GLN A 14 2.42 -10.31 2.96
N VAL A 15 3.69 -10.42 3.33
CA VAL A 15 4.72 -11.13 2.55
C VAL A 15 5.23 -12.33 3.34
N LYS A 16 5.28 -13.51 2.72
CA LYS A 16 5.75 -14.76 3.35
C LYS A 16 6.70 -15.53 2.42
N SER A 17 7.92 -15.80 2.90
CA SER A 17 8.94 -16.59 2.19
C SER A 17 8.94 -18.09 2.56
N GLY A 18 8.34 -18.44 3.71
CA GLY A 18 8.34 -19.79 4.28
C GLY A 18 7.16 -20.65 3.85
N LYS A 19 6.82 -21.64 4.69
CA LYS A 19 5.59 -22.43 4.55
C LYS A 19 4.38 -21.50 4.69
N VAL A 20 3.40 -21.69 3.82
CA VAL A 20 2.14 -20.94 3.80
C VAL A 20 0.97 -21.89 3.84
N ASP A 21 -0.11 -21.48 4.50
CA ASP A 21 -1.32 -22.26 4.70
C ASP A 21 -2.56 -21.35 4.72
N SER A 22 -3.76 -21.92 4.59
CA SER A 22 -5.05 -21.22 4.72
C SER A 22 -5.17 -20.41 6.03
N ARG A 23 -4.45 -20.82 7.09
CA ARG A 23 -4.34 -20.06 8.35
C ARG A 23 -3.79 -18.66 8.14
N ASP A 24 -2.76 -18.48 7.31
CA ASP A 24 -2.18 -17.17 7.03
C ASP A 24 -3.20 -16.23 6.36
N ILE A 25 -4.08 -16.78 5.51
CA ILE A 25 -5.15 -16.02 4.86
C ILE A 25 -6.21 -15.56 5.88
N ARG A 26 -6.60 -16.43 6.82
CA ARG A 26 -7.53 -16.06 7.91
C ARG A 26 -6.92 -15.03 8.85
N ASP A 27 -5.64 -15.15 9.17
CA ASP A 27 -4.92 -14.18 9.99
C ASP A 27 -4.83 -12.81 9.31
N LEU A 28 -4.60 -12.80 7.98
CA LEU A 28 -4.65 -11.58 7.18
C LEU A 28 -6.06 -10.97 7.21
N LEU A 29 -7.12 -11.76 7.01
CA LEU A 29 -8.50 -11.27 7.10
C LEU A 29 -8.81 -10.66 8.48
N GLY A 30 -8.36 -11.30 9.56
CA GLY A 30 -8.51 -10.79 10.92
C GLY A 30 -7.78 -9.45 11.11
N THR A 31 -6.58 -9.33 10.56
CA THR A 31 -5.81 -8.07 10.55
C THR A 31 -6.55 -6.99 9.76
N MET A 32 -6.99 -7.28 8.53
CA MET A 32 -7.75 -6.34 7.70
C MET A 32 -9.01 -5.84 8.42
N THR A 33 -9.70 -6.73 9.13
CA THR A 33 -10.92 -6.38 9.88
C THR A 33 -10.61 -5.42 11.03
N ARG A 34 -9.56 -5.70 11.79
CA ARG A 34 -9.10 -4.82 12.89
C ARG A 34 -8.63 -3.46 12.38
N GLU A 35 -7.90 -3.47 11.28
CA GLU A 35 -7.26 -2.30 10.68
C GLU A 35 -8.17 -1.50 9.76
N LYS A 36 -9.39 -2.00 9.51
CA LYS A 36 -10.38 -1.46 8.55
C LYS A 36 -9.81 -1.33 7.13
N ALA A 37 -8.98 -2.29 6.72
CA ALA A 37 -8.46 -2.35 5.37
C ALA A 37 -9.54 -2.86 4.39
N ALA A 38 -9.64 -2.21 3.23
CA ALA A 38 -10.56 -2.57 2.17
C ALA A 38 -10.12 -3.83 1.41
N LEU A 39 -8.81 -3.95 1.16
CA LEU A 39 -8.19 -5.04 0.40
C LEU A 39 -6.95 -5.57 1.12
N GLY A 40 -6.70 -6.87 0.93
CA GLY A 40 -5.50 -7.56 1.38
C GLY A 40 -4.74 -8.17 0.22
N ILE A 41 -3.43 -7.95 0.15
CA ILE A 41 -2.56 -8.63 -0.80
C ILE A 41 -1.62 -9.56 -0.04
N PHE A 42 -1.76 -10.85 -0.29
CA PHE A 42 -0.87 -11.88 0.25
C PHE A 42 0.17 -12.28 -0.81
N ILE A 43 1.43 -11.92 -0.56
CA ILE A 43 2.55 -12.18 -1.46
C ILE A 43 3.37 -13.36 -0.92
N THR A 44 3.60 -14.37 -1.76
CA THR A 44 4.37 -15.56 -1.36
C THR A 44 5.41 -16.01 -2.38
N LEU A 45 6.48 -16.63 -1.89
CA LEU A 45 7.48 -17.30 -2.74
C LEU A 45 7.04 -18.72 -3.15
N LYS A 46 6.07 -19.31 -2.45
CA LYS A 46 5.61 -20.68 -2.70
C LYS A 46 4.27 -20.66 -3.43
N LYS A 47 4.02 -21.69 -4.24
CA LYS A 47 2.72 -21.86 -4.89
C LYS A 47 1.62 -21.97 -3.81
N PRO A 48 0.53 -21.20 -3.90
CA PRO A 48 -0.54 -21.29 -2.92
C PRO A 48 -1.26 -22.64 -3.02
N THR A 49 -1.70 -23.14 -1.87
CA THR A 49 -2.47 -24.39 -1.81
C THR A 49 -3.92 -24.15 -2.28
N LYS A 50 -4.62 -25.23 -2.62
CA LYS A 50 -6.04 -25.17 -2.98
C LYS A 50 -6.89 -24.54 -1.86
N ASP A 51 -6.58 -24.89 -0.61
CA ASP A 51 -7.29 -24.39 0.56
C ASP A 51 -7.07 -22.89 0.75
N MET A 52 -5.87 -22.38 0.49
CA MET A 52 -5.61 -20.94 0.50
C MET A 52 -6.45 -20.19 -0.54
N LEU A 53 -6.53 -20.72 -1.76
CA LEU A 53 -7.32 -20.12 -2.84
C LEU A 53 -8.82 -20.14 -2.51
N GLN A 54 -9.31 -21.19 -1.89
CA GLN A 54 -10.70 -21.29 -1.46
C GLN A 54 -11.02 -20.33 -0.31
N GLU A 55 -10.12 -20.24 0.68
CA GLU A 55 -10.26 -19.29 1.80
C GLU A 55 -10.30 -17.85 1.29
N ALA A 56 -9.37 -17.46 0.41
CA ALA A 56 -9.32 -16.12 -0.18
C ALA A 56 -10.61 -15.78 -0.93
N LYS A 57 -11.17 -16.71 -1.71
CA LYS A 57 -12.46 -16.52 -2.40
C LYS A 57 -13.64 -16.38 -1.43
N THR A 58 -13.63 -17.12 -0.33
CA THR A 58 -14.69 -17.08 0.69
C THR A 58 -14.73 -15.75 1.43
N CYS A 59 -13.62 -15.00 1.46
CA CYS A 59 -13.56 -13.65 2.03
C CYS A 59 -14.46 -12.63 1.28
N GLY A 60 -14.89 -12.96 0.06
CA GLY A 60 -15.83 -12.15 -0.73
C GLY A 60 -15.14 -11.11 -1.61
N LEU A 61 -15.97 -10.21 -2.16
CA LEU A 61 -15.55 -9.17 -3.08
C LEU A 61 -15.65 -7.78 -2.43
N TYR A 62 -14.67 -6.94 -2.70
CA TYR A 62 -14.71 -5.52 -2.46
C TYR A 62 -15.23 -4.81 -3.71
N HIS A 63 -16.26 -3.97 -3.56
CA HIS A 63 -16.81 -3.18 -4.65
C HIS A 63 -16.39 -1.71 -4.54
N HIS A 64 -15.62 -1.23 -5.52
CA HIS A 64 -15.19 0.16 -5.55
C HIS A 64 -16.27 1.04 -6.16
N LYS A 65 -16.98 1.80 -5.30
CA LYS A 65 -18.16 2.61 -5.68
C LYS A 65 -17.92 3.60 -6.83
N ILE A 66 -16.70 4.11 -6.98
CA ILE A 66 -16.38 5.16 -7.97
C ILE A 66 -15.93 4.55 -9.30
N MET A 67 -15.18 3.44 -9.27
CA MET A 67 -14.63 2.84 -10.49
C MET A 67 -15.55 1.76 -11.08
N GLY A 68 -16.58 1.31 -10.35
CA GLY A 68 -17.47 0.23 -10.78
C GLY A 68 -16.79 -1.14 -10.86
N CYS A 69 -15.50 -1.23 -10.51
CA CYS A 69 -14.74 -2.46 -10.51
C CYS A 69 -14.92 -3.22 -9.18
N SER A 70 -15.02 -4.54 -9.29
CA SER A 70 -15.03 -5.44 -8.14
C SER A 70 -13.68 -6.16 -8.06
N TYR A 71 -13.20 -6.33 -6.84
CA TYR A 71 -11.90 -6.91 -6.52
C TYR A 71 -12.11 -8.03 -5.52
N ASP A 72 -11.32 -9.11 -5.61
CA ASP A 72 -11.25 -10.07 -4.51
C ASP A 72 -10.77 -9.35 -3.25
N LYS A 73 -11.46 -9.59 -2.13
CA LYS A 73 -11.11 -8.94 -0.86
C LYS A 73 -9.69 -9.30 -0.43
N ILE A 74 -9.27 -10.53 -0.68
CA ILE A 74 -7.88 -10.99 -0.53
C ILE A 74 -7.39 -11.54 -1.86
N ALA A 75 -6.32 -10.95 -2.40
CA ALA A 75 -5.61 -11.46 -3.55
C ALA A 75 -4.35 -12.22 -3.10
N ILE A 76 -4.15 -13.42 -3.62
CA ILE A 76 -2.91 -14.19 -3.42
C ILE A 76 -2.04 -14.05 -4.67
N VAL A 77 -0.79 -13.63 -4.47
CA VAL A 77 0.15 -13.34 -5.54
C VAL A 77 1.46 -14.05 -5.27
N THR A 78 2.03 -14.67 -6.30
CA THR A 78 3.38 -15.25 -6.18
C THR A 78 4.42 -14.31 -6.77
N ILE A 79 5.60 -14.25 -6.16
CA ILE A 79 6.72 -13.49 -6.73
C ILE A 79 7.12 -14.03 -8.11
N GLN A 80 7.00 -15.36 -8.30
CA GLN A 80 7.22 -15.99 -9.59
C GLN A 80 6.31 -15.39 -10.66
N ASP A 81 5.00 -15.29 -10.41
CA ASP A 81 4.04 -14.70 -11.36
C ASP A 81 4.31 -13.22 -11.62
N MET A 82 4.77 -12.47 -10.61
CA MET A 82 5.10 -11.05 -10.79
C MET A 82 6.29 -10.85 -11.73
N ILE A 83 7.31 -11.71 -11.63
CA ILE A 83 8.55 -11.60 -12.39
C ILE A 83 8.42 -12.26 -13.77
N GLU A 84 7.94 -13.51 -13.81
CA GLU A 84 7.89 -14.32 -15.04
C GLU A 84 6.68 -13.95 -15.91
N ASN A 85 5.51 -13.80 -15.29
CA ASN A 85 4.24 -13.56 -15.99
C ASN A 85 3.87 -12.07 -16.03
N GLY A 86 4.69 -11.21 -15.43
CA GLY A 86 4.42 -9.77 -15.36
C GLY A 86 3.17 -9.40 -14.55
N LEU A 87 2.71 -10.27 -13.65
CA LEU A 87 1.51 -10.02 -12.85
C LEU A 87 1.62 -8.70 -12.07
N ARG A 88 0.64 -7.82 -12.24
CA ARG A 88 0.55 -6.53 -11.53
C ARG A 88 -0.52 -6.57 -10.46
N LEU A 89 -0.26 -5.90 -9.34
CA LEU A 89 -1.21 -5.77 -8.25
C LEU A 89 -2.32 -4.81 -8.68
N HIS A 90 -3.53 -5.33 -8.86
CA HIS A 90 -4.69 -4.53 -9.21
C HIS A 90 -5.30 -3.93 -7.93
N VAL A 91 -4.69 -2.85 -7.44
CA VAL A 91 -5.16 -2.10 -6.27
C VAL A 91 -5.70 -0.73 -6.69
N PRO A 92 -6.83 -0.28 -6.13
CA PRO A 92 -7.30 1.08 -6.35
C PRO A 92 -6.29 2.04 -5.71
N LEU A 93 -5.56 2.80 -6.53
CA LEU A 93 -4.70 3.87 -6.07
C LEU A 93 -5.56 5.11 -5.85
N SER A 94 -5.67 5.57 -4.60
CA SER A 94 -6.18 6.91 -4.32
C SER A 94 -5.12 7.93 -4.75
N MET A 95 -5.51 8.92 -5.57
CA MET A 95 -4.64 9.99 -6.04
C MET A 95 -4.19 10.97 -4.93
N GLU A 96 -4.59 10.78 -3.67
CA GLU A 96 -4.29 11.70 -2.56
C GLU A 96 -2.83 11.66 -2.03
N VAL A 97 -1.97 10.75 -2.53
CA VAL A 97 -0.59 10.61 -2.04
C VAL A 97 0.39 11.65 -2.62
N LEU A 98 -0.03 12.54 -3.53
CA LEU A 98 0.74 13.76 -3.82
C LEU A 98 0.42 14.88 -2.81
N LYS A 99 0.56 14.59 -1.51
CA LYS A 99 0.69 15.65 -0.52
C LYS A 99 2.07 16.26 -0.72
N SER A 100 2.14 17.23 -1.64
CA SER A 100 3.32 18.05 -1.85
C SER A 100 3.73 18.60 -0.49
N ALA A 101 4.95 18.29 -0.04
CA ALA A 101 5.47 18.84 1.19
C ALA A 101 5.34 20.37 1.11
N GLN A 102 4.76 20.99 2.15
CA GLN A 102 4.81 22.44 2.25
C GLN A 102 6.29 22.82 2.21
N ARG A 103 6.70 23.67 1.26
CA ARG A 103 8.02 24.31 1.32
C ARG A 103 8.09 24.96 2.70
N LYS A 104 8.99 24.47 3.55
CA LYS A 104 9.33 25.16 4.79
C LYS A 104 9.86 26.52 4.35
N ASN A 105 9.20 27.62 4.74
CA ASN A 105 9.72 28.95 4.49
C ASN A 105 11.12 28.99 5.11
N GLN A 106 12.11 29.32 4.28
CA GLN A 106 13.51 29.39 4.65
C GLN A 106 13.73 30.71 5.41
N GLU A 107 13.23 30.77 6.64
CA GLU A 107 13.80 31.62 7.69
C GLU A 107 14.65 30.74 8.61
N ASP A 108 15.41 29.83 8.02
CA ASP A 108 16.57 29.28 8.70
C ASP A 108 17.65 30.37 8.54
N ASN A 109 17.96 31.03 9.66
CA ASN A 109 18.94 32.09 9.83
C ASN A 109 20.36 31.56 9.56
N GLN A 110 20.59 31.09 8.33
CA GLN A 110 21.81 30.44 7.91
C GLN A 110 22.87 31.51 7.72
N LEU A 111 23.80 31.59 8.67
CA LEU A 111 24.96 32.47 8.55
C LEU A 111 25.77 32.03 7.32
N PRO A 112 26.23 32.99 6.48
CA PRO A 112 27.01 32.67 5.30
C PRO A 112 28.29 31.93 5.69
N ILE A 113 28.60 30.88 4.92
CA ILE A 113 29.67 29.91 5.19
C ILE A 113 31.08 30.46 4.89
N PHE A 114 31.20 31.71 4.46
CA PHE A 114 32.49 32.36 4.23
C PHE A 114 32.48 33.76 4.85
N LEU A 115 33.23 33.91 5.95
CA LEU A 115 33.74 35.19 6.43
C LEU A 115 35.12 35.36 5.80
N GLU A 116 35.16 35.85 4.57
CA GLU A 116 36.40 36.36 3.98
C GLU A 116 36.44 37.88 4.17
N GLN A 117 37.26 38.25 5.17
CA GLN A 117 38.23 39.35 5.12
C GLN A 117 38.47 39.88 3.70
N MET A 118 38.55 41.16 3.37
CA MET A 118 38.70 42.46 4.04
C MET A 118 38.21 43.50 3.00
N ASP A 119 37.93 44.73 3.42
CA ASP A 119 38.67 45.83 2.81
C ASP A 119 38.66 47.07 3.70
N GLU A 120 39.83 47.68 3.73
CA GLU A 120 40.25 48.86 4.48
C GLU A 120 39.57 50.16 3.98
N ALA A 121 39.84 51.22 4.75
CA ALA A 121 39.66 52.65 4.43
C ALA A 121 38.21 53.14 4.54
N VAL A 122 37.87 54.13 5.37
CA VAL A 122 38.57 55.36 5.79
C VAL A 122 38.16 55.71 7.22
#